data_AF-A0A151E539-F1
#
_entry.id   AF-A0A151E539-F1
#
_cell.length_a   1.000
_cell.length_b   1.000
_cell.length_c   1.000
_cell.angle_alpha   90.00
_cell.angle_beta   90.00
_cell.angle_gamma   90.00
#
_symmetry.space_group_name_H-M   'P 1'
#
loop_
_entity.id
_entity.type
_entity.pdbx_description
1 polymer ?
#
loop_
_entity_poly.entity_id
_entity_poly.type
_entity_poly.pdbx_seq_one_letter_code
_entity_poly.pdbx_strand_id
1 'polypeptide(L)'
;MGKMKANRKFKEADERAVSAVIGVILMVAITVAIAATVYVYVSGMIGGGTDKAPDMAFSKETTPVRGIRLVSADPGLTWSSFSITGAGTFTETNVLAGQFIPLAGTNGTITIVYTATNTLMGTWTWA
;
A
#
# COMPACT_ATOMS: atom_id res chain seq x y z
N MET A 1 25.47 78.90 5.79
CA MET A 1 25.91 77.49 5.84
C MET A 1 25.05 76.74 6.83
N GLY A 2 24.02 76.01 6.38
CA GLY A 2 23.13 75.25 7.25
C GLY A 2 22.60 74.03 6.52
N LYS A 3 23.18 72.85 6.80
CA LYS A 3 22.77 71.59 6.16
C LYS A 3 21.53 71.03 6.86
N MET A 4 20.50 70.74 6.06
CA MET A 4 19.24 70.11 6.46
C MET A 4 19.44 68.71 7.05
N LYS A 5 18.70 68.39 8.13
CA LYS A 5 18.83 67.18 8.97
C LYS A 5 17.57 66.28 8.96
N ALA A 6 16.80 66.24 7.87
CA ALA A 6 15.45 65.66 7.83
C ALA A 6 15.35 64.12 7.57
N ASN A 7 16.42 63.43 7.15
CA ASN A 7 16.31 62.04 6.65
C ASN A 7 16.47 60.90 7.68
N ARG A 8 16.54 61.15 9.00
CA ARG A 8 16.74 60.07 9.99
C ARG A 8 15.47 59.37 10.49
N LYS A 9 14.34 60.07 10.56
CA LYS A 9 13.09 59.52 11.12
C LYS A 9 12.45 58.42 10.26
N PHE A 10 12.74 58.34 8.96
CA PHE A 10 12.17 57.32 8.07
C PHE A 10 12.85 55.94 8.22
N LYS A 11 14.14 55.88 8.58
CA LYS A 11 14.87 54.60 8.74
C LYS A 11 14.40 53.79 9.95
N GLU A 12 14.07 54.46 11.06
CA GLU A 12 13.63 53.79 12.30
C GLU A 12 12.21 53.22 12.21
N ALA A 13 11.37 53.80 11.34
CA ALA A 13 10.02 53.31 11.07
C ALA A 13 10.05 52.04 10.18
N ASP A 14 10.91 52.03 9.16
CA ASP A 14 11.09 50.87 8.27
C ASP A 14 11.66 49.65 9.01
N GLU A 15 12.66 49.83 9.89
CA GLU A 15 13.22 48.72 10.68
C GLU A 15 12.20 48.04 11.60
N ARG A 16 11.28 48.81 12.22
CA ARG A 16 10.20 48.24 13.03
C ARG A 16 9.17 47.51 12.18
N ALA A 17 8.86 48.01 10.98
CA ALA A 17 7.93 47.36 10.05
C ALA A 17 8.48 46.02 9.53
N VAL A 18 9.79 45.91 9.31
CA VAL A 18 10.45 44.67 8.87
C VAL A 18 10.32 43.54 9.91
N SER A 19 10.31 43.85 11.21
CA SER A 19 10.11 42.83 12.26
C SER A 19 8.70 42.21 12.26
N ALA A 20 7.68 43.00 11.95
CA ALA A 20 6.29 42.54 11.91
C ALA A 20 6.07 41.56 10.74
N VAL A 21 6.64 41.87 9.58
CA VAL A 21 6.54 41.01 8.38
C VAL A 21 7.30 39.71 8.57
N ILE A 22 8.50 39.75 9.15
CA ILE A 22 9.28 38.53 9.38
C ILE A 22 8.55 37.58 10.34
N GLY A 23 7.91 38.10 11.38
CA GLY A 23 7.11 37.28 12.30
C GLY A 23 5.95 36.56 11.59
N VAL A 24 5.26 37.24 10.69
CA VAL A 24 4.18 36.65 9.90
C VAL A 24 4.70 35.57 8.95
N ILE A 25 5.82 35.83 8.26
CA ILE A 25 6.42 34.83 7.35
C ILE A 25 6.82 33.57 8.13
N LEU A 26 7.41 33.71 9.32
CA LEU A 26 7.81 32.58 10.15
C LEU A 26 6.60 31.78 10.66
N MET A 27 5.54 32.46 11.09
CA MET A 27 4.31 31.80 11.56
C MET A 27 3.63 31.02 10.42
N VAL A 28 3.51 31.64 9.25
CA VAL A 28 2.91 31.01 8.06
C VAL A 28 3.76 29.83 7.60
N ALA A 29 5.08 29.96 7.59
CA ALA A 29 5.97 28.88 7.18
C ALA A 29 5.80 27.62 8.03
N ILE A 30 5.77 27.76 9.36
CA ILE A 30 5.64 26.62 10.28
C ILE A 30 4.24 25.99 10.17
N THR A 31 3.19 26.81 10.10
CA THR A 31 1.81 26.30 10.01
C THR A 31 1.55 25.57 8.70
N VAL A 32 2.06 26.07 7.57
CA VAL A 32 1.97 25.39 6.27
C VAL A 32 2.75 24.07 6.28
N ALA A 33 3.95 24.05 6.90
CA ALA A 33 4.74 22.83 7.02
C ALA A 33 4.00 21.75 7.84
N ILE A 34 3.41 22.12 8.99
CA ILE A 34 2.64 21.19 9.82
C ILE A 34 1.36 20.73 9.10
N ALA A 35 0.64 21.65 8.45
CA ALA A 35 -0.57 21.28 7.72
C ALA A 35 -0.28 20.28 6.59
N ALA A 36 0.82 20.49 5.85
CA ALA A 36 1.24 19.58 4.78
C ALA A 36 1.65 18.20 5.33
N THR A 37 2.43 18.14 6.41
CA THR A 37 2.87 16.86 6.98
C THR A 37 1.71 16.07 7.59
N VAL A 38 0.78 16.75 8.27
CA VAL A 38 -0.43 16.12 8.81
C VAL A 38 -1.32 15.61 7.66
N TYR A 39 -1.47 16.37 6.57
CA TYR A 39 -2.22 15.91 5.40
C TYR A 39 -1.63 14.63 4.81
N VAL A 40 -0.32 14.55 4.62
CA VAL A 40 0.35 13.33 4.11
C VAL A 40 0.19 12.17 5.09
N TYR A 41 0.35 12.41 6.39
CA TYR A 41 0.21 11.37 7.41
C TYR A 41 -1.22 10.81 7.46
N VAL A 42 -2.23 11.68 7.48
CA VAL A 42 -3.64 11.29 7.48
C VAL A 42 -4.02 10.65 6.15
N SER A 43 -3.52 11.15 5.02
CA SER A 43 -3.77 10.55 3.70
C SER A 43 -3.14 9.17 3.56
N GLY A 44 -1.94 8.94 4.11
CA GLY A 44 -1.31 7.62 4.15
C GLY A 44 -1.96 6.65 5.14
N MET A 45 -2.75 7.16 6.09
CA MET A 45 -3.52 6.35 7.05
C MET A 45 -4.96 6.08 6.59
N ILE A 46 -5.57 6.99 5.84
CA ILE A 46 -6.93 6.89 5.27
C ILE A 46 -6.92 6.21 3.89
N GLY A 47 -5.86 6.40 3.10
CA GLY A 47 -5.57 5.59 1.93
C GLY A 47 -5.17 4.21 2.42
N GLY A 48 -6.15 3.32 2.54
CA GLY A 48 -6.07 1.99 3.13
C GLY A 48 -4.72 1.31 2.88
N GLY A 49 -4.21 0.66 3.94
CA GLY A 49 -2.92 -0.01 3.94
C GLY A 49 -2.71 -0.74 2.63
N THR A 50 -1.54 -0.55 2.02
CA THR A 50 -1.16 -1.16 0.75
C THR A 50 -1.66 -2.58 0.74
N ASP A 51 -2.63 -2.90 -0.13
CA ASP A 51 -3.11 -4.27 -0.26
C ASP A 51 -1.86 -5.11 -0.49
N LYS A 52 -1.51 -5.91 0.52
CA LYS A 52 -0.37 -6.80 0.47
C LYS A 52 -0.93 -8.13 0.00
N ALA A 53 -0.28 -8.73 -0.98
CA ALA A 53 -0.59 -10.12 -1.30
C ALA A 53 -0.39 -10.98 -0.04
N PRO A 54 -1.36 -11.84 0.30
CA PRO A 54 -1.24 -12.72 1.45
C PRO A 54 -0.06 -13.67 1.29
N ASP A 55 0.55 -14.06 2.41
CA ASP A 55 1.57 -15.10 2.38
C ASP A 55 0.89 -16.48 2.33
N MET A 56 1.22 -17.25 1.29
CA MET A 56 0.67 -18.59 1.06
C MET A 56 1.74 -19.50 0.48
N ALA A 57 1.86 -20.70 1.02
CA ALA A 57 2.77 -21.72 0.50
C ALA A 57 1.97 -22.90 -0.05
N PHE A 58 2.27 -23.31 -1.28
CA PHE A 58 1.63 -24.45 -1.92
C PHE A 58 2.66 -25.55 -2.20
N SER A 59 2.26 -26.79 -1.96
CA SER A 59 3.01 -27.99 -2.32
C SER A 59 2.36 -28.64 -3.54
N LYS A 60 3.17 -28.97 -4.55
CA LYS A 60 2.72 -29.71 -5.74
C LYS A 60 2.58 -31.19 -5.40
N GLU A 61 1.38 -31.75 -5.59
CA GLU A 61 1.08 -33.16 -5.37
C GLU A 61 0.84 -33.86 -6.72
N THR A 62 1.39 -35.07 -6.88
CA THR A 62 1.24 -35.88 -8.11
C THR A 62 0.50 -37.20 -7.84
N THR A 63 0.45 -37.64 -6.59
CA THR A 63 -0.09 -38.94 -6.16
C THR A 63 -0.87 -38.75 -4.87
N PRO A 64 -2.08 -39.32 -4.69
CA PRO A 64 -2.82 -40.15 -5.64
C PRO A 64 -3.57 -39.36 -6.72
N VAL A 65 -3.84 -38.08 -6.47
CA VAL A 65 -4.51 -37.15 -7.40
C VAL A 65 -3.58 -35.98 -7.69
N ARG A 66 -3.48 -35.55 -8.94
CA ARG A 66 -2.68 -34.39 -9.34
C ARG A 66 -3.37 -33.11 -8.88
N GLY A 67 -2.63 -32.24 -8.21
CA GLY A 67 -3.16 -30.98 -7.69
C GLY A 67 -2.17 -30.31 -6.75
N ILE A 68 -2.59 -29.21 -6.14
CA ILE A 68 -1.79 -28.51 -5.14
C ILE A 68 -2.41 -28.65 -3.75
N ARG A 69 -1.56 -28.77 -2.74
CA ARG A 69 -1.94 -28.71 -1.34
C ARG A 69 -1.47 -27.40 -0.75
N LEU A 70 -2.37 -26.69 -0.09
CA LEU A 70 -2.04 -25.50 0.66
C LEU A 70 -1.32 -25.92 1.96
N VAL A 71 -0.08 -25.47 2.14
CA VAL A 71 0.76 -25.81 3.30
C VAL A 71 0.58 -24.79 4.42
N SER A 72 0.49 -23.51 4.06
CA SER A 72 0.25 -22.41 4.99
C SER A 72 -0.43 -21.26 4.27
N ALA A 73 -1.24 -20.50 5.00
CA ALA A 73 -1.86 -19.27 4.52
C ALA A 73 -2.08 -18.31 5.69
N ASP A 74 -2.06 -17.01 5.42
CA ASP A 74 -2.49 -16.00 6.38
C ASP A 74 -3.98 -16.22 6.78
N PRO A 75 -4.36 -15.96 8.05
CA PRO A 75 -5.71 -16.18 8.54
C PRO A 75 -6.71 -15.16 7.94
N GLY A 76 -7.97 -15.58 7.80
CA GLY A 76 -9.07 -14.69 7.38
C GLY A 76 -9.23 -14.51 5.87
N LEU A 77 -8.51 -15.29 5.07
CA LEU A 77 -8.58 -15.27 3.62
C LEU A 77 -9.74 -16.12 3.09
N THR A 78 -10.29 -15.71 1.94
CA THR A 78 -11.38 -16.42 1.25
C THR A 78 -11.00 -16.69 -0.20
N TRP A 79 -11.44 -17.80 -0.77
CA TRP A 79 -11.10 -18.15 -2.15
C TRP A 79 -11.69 -17.18 -3.19
N SER A 80 -12.71 -16.40 -2.81
CA SER A 80 -13.28 -15.34 -3.64
C SER A 80 -12.32 -14.19 -3.96
N SER A 81 -11.26 -13.99 -3.18
CA SER A 81 -10.23 -12.98 -3.48
C SER A 81 -9.11 -13.50 -4.40
N PHE A 82 -9.25 -14.70 -4.94
CA PHE A 82 -8.25 -15.32 -5.81
C PHE A 82 -8.87 -15.74 -7.14
N SER A 83 -8.14 -15.48 -8.22
CA SER A 83 -8.41 -16.06 -9.53
C SER A 83 -7.60 -17.33 -9.66
N ILE A 84 -8.29 -18.47 -9.74
CA ILE A 84 -7.68 -19.79 -9.92
C ILE A 84 -8.08 -20.34 -11.28
N THR A 85 -7.08 -20.65 -12.11
CA THR A 85 -7.28 -21.24 -13.44
C THR A 85 -6.70 -22.65 -13.47
N GLY A 86 -7.36 -23.56 -14.20
CA GLY A 86 -6.89 -24.93 -14.39
C GLY A 86 -7.12 -25.86 -13.18
N ALA A 87 -7.77 -25.37 -12.12
CA ALA A 87 -8.22 -26.20 -11.01
C ALA A 87 -9.49 -26.98 -11.36
N GLY A 88 -9.60 -28.20 -10.83
CA GLY A 88 -10.83 -28.98 -10.81
C GLY A 88 -11.80 -28.45 -9.74
N THR A 89 -12.89 -29.19 -9.50
CA THR A 89 -13.90 -28.77 -8.52
C THR A 89 -13.35 -28.82 -7.10
N PHE A 90 -13.37 -27.69 -6.41
CA PHE A 90 -13.20 -27.56 -4.96
C PHE A 90 -14.31 -26.63 -4.43
N THR A 91 -14.82 -26.89 -3.23
CA THR A 91 -16.01 -26.19 -2.68
C THR A 91 -15.71 -25.36 -1.43
N GLU A 92 -14.43 -25.22 -1.12
CA GLU A 92 -13.96 -24.47 0.05
C GLU A 92 -14.20 -22.97 -0.14
N THR A 93 -14.74 -22.31 0.88
CA THR A 93 -14.96 -20.85 0.87
C THR A 93 -13.82 -20.10 1.54
N ASN A 94 -13.31 -20.65 2.65
CA ASN A 94 -12.19 -20.10 3.41
C ASN A 94 -10.89 -20.75 2.97
N VAL A 95 -9.81 -19.97 3.02
CA VAL A 95 -8.46 -20.44 2.72
C VAL A 95 -7.84 -20.95 4.03
N LEU A 96 -7.61 -22.25 4.12
CA LEU A 96 -7.04 -22.90 5.30
C LEU A 96 -5.91 -23.86 4.90
N ALA A 97 -4.88 -23.92 5.73
CA ALA A 97 -3.80 -24.89 5.57
C ALA A 97 -4.35 -26.33 5.54
N GLY A 98 -3.77 -27.17 4.68
CA GLY A 98 -4.15 -28.56 4.46
C GLY A 98 -5.13 -28.80 3.31
N GLN A 99 -5.80 -27.75 2.81
CA GLN A 99 -6.73 -27.86 1.69
C GLN A 99 -6.05 -28.32 0.40
N PHE A 100 -6.77 -29.14 -0.37
CA PHE A 100 -6.29 -29.68 -1.64
C PHE A 100 -7.13 -29.14 -2.80
N ILE A 101 -6.44 -28.56 -3.79
CA ILE A 101 -7.04 -28.08 -5.03
C ILE A 101 -6.63 -29.05 -6.14
N PRO A 102 -7.57 -29.84 -6.68
CA PRO A 102 -7.27 -30.78 -7.74
C PRO A 102 -6.94 -30.04 -9.05
N LEU A 103 -6.14 -30.66 -9.91
CA LEU A 103 -5.98 -30.23 -11.31
C LEU A 103 -7.24 -30.59 -12.09
N ALA A 104 -7.66 -29.73 -13.01
CA ALA A 104 -8.67 -30.06 -14.00
C ALA A 104 -8.07 -31.03 -15.04
N GLY A 105 -8.50 -32.29 -15.01
CA GLY A 105 -8.05 -33.32 -15.96
C GLY A 105 -6.70 -33.95 -15.59
N THR A 106 -6.10 -34.64 -16.57
CA THR A 106 -4.89 -35.44 -16.34
C THR A 106 -3.62 -34.60 -16.43
N ASN A 107 -3.56 -33.64 -17.36
CA ASN A 107 -2.42 -32.78 -17.64
C ASN A 107 -2.88 -31.32 -17.70
N GLY A 108 -2.02 -30.39 -17.32
CA GLY A 108 -2.37 -28.97 -17.35
C GLY A 108 -1.58 -28.14 -16.36
N THR A 109 -2.02 -26.90 -16.20
CA THR A 109 -1.37 -25.91 -15.34
C THR A 109 -2.41 -25.29 -14.42
N ILE A 110 -2.12 -25.26 -13.12
CA ILE A 110 -2.85 -24.46 -12.15
C ILE A 110 -2.11 -23.14 -11.98
N THR A 111 -2.85 -22.03 -12.09
CA THR A 111 -2.33 -20.68 -11.82
C THR A 111 -3.20 -20.01 -10.78
N ILE A 112 -2.59 -19.43 -9.74
CA ILE A 112 -3.29 -18.67 -8.71
C ILE A 112 -2.81 -17.22 -8.72
N VAL A 113 -3.75 -16.29 -8.80
CA VAL A 113 -3.50 -14.84 -8.76
C VAL A 113 -4.36 -14.21 -7.68
N TYR A 114 -3.77 -13.38 -6.82
CA TYR A 114 -4.50 -12.58 -5.85
C TYR A 114 -5.10 -11.35 -6.56
N THR A 115 -6.43 -11.19 -6.51
CA THR A 115 -7.13 -10.23 -7.39
C THR A 115 -6.96 -8.78 -6.97
N ALA A 116 -6.81 -8.49 -5.68
CA ALA A 116 -6.70 -7.11 -5.19
C ALA A 116 -5.40 -6.42 -5.65
N THR A 117 -4.30 -7.16 -5.69
CA THR A 117 -2.97 -6.63 -6.06
C THR A 117 -2.47 -7.12 -7.41
N ASN A 118 -3.25 -7.95 -8.09
CA ASN A 118 -2.86 -8.66 -9.32
C ASN A 118 -1.51 -9.41 -9.17
N THR A 119 -1.26 -9.96 -7.99
CA THR A 119 0.00 -10.66 -7.68
C THR A 119 -0.12 -12.14 -8.01
N LEU A 120 0.82 -12.65 -8.81
CA LEU A 120 0.96 -14.08 -9.08
C LEU A 120 1.43 -14.80 -7.81
N MET A 121 0.59 -15.68 -7.28
CA MET A 121 0.92 -16.51 -6.12
C MET A 121 1.73 -17.74 -6.53
N GLY A 122 1.48 -18.26 -7.73
CA GLY A 122 2.25 -19.36 -8.28
C GLY A 122 1.59 -20.02 -9.49
N THR A 123 2.41 -20.81 -10.18
CA THR A 123 2.03 -21.60 -11.36
C THR A 123 2.63 -22.99 -11.22
N TRP A 124 1.79 -24.03 -11.33
CA TRP A 124 2.20 -25.43 -11.22
C TRP A 124 1.72 -26.19 -12.45
N THR A 125 2.63 -26.89 -13.12
CA THR A 125 2.33 -27.64 -14.35
C THR A 125 2.56 -29.13 -14.17
N TRP A 126 1.66 -29.94 -14.70
CA TRP A 126 1.77 -31.40 -14.79
C TRP A 126 1.82 -31.83 -16.25
N ALA A 127 2.78 -32.71 -16.54
CA ALA A 127 3.00 -33.34 -17.84
C ALA A 127 2.32 -34.71 -17.92
#